data_AF-A0A0L7K575-F1
#
_entry.id   AF-A0A0L7K575-F1
#
_cell.length_a   1.000
_cell.length_b   1.000
_cell.length_c   1.000
_cell.angle_alpha   90.00
_cell.angle_beta   90.00
_cell.angle_gamma   90.00
#
_symmetry.space_group_name_H-M   'P 1'
#
loop_
_entity.id
_entity.type
_entity.pdbx_description
1 polymer ?
#
loop_
_entity_poly.entity_id
_entity_poly.type
_entity_poly.pdbx_seq_one_letter_code
_entity_poly.pdbx_strand_id
1 'polypeptide(L)'
;MNAHGENDLLLCNRGEVRMRVTDAVVHLRYDPDTVVNDVAMLRLPFAARPDLGHGVACLPQPHQVLAPHTSCVILGWGKKRATDVHGTRVLHEAQYAITDDMVCAGRGRRDSCAGDSGGPLLCRDRSMRYYLQV
;
A
#
# COMPACT_ATOMS: atom_id res chain seq x y z
N MET A 1 8.81 0.54 -13.71
CA MET A 1 8.02 1.73 -14.08
C MET A 1 6.93 1.85 -13.05
N ASN A 2 6.72 3.04 -12.47
CA ASN A 2 5.70 3.24 -11.43
C ASN A 2 4.55 4.06 -12.03
N ALA A 3 3.33 3.60 -11.83
CA ALA A 3 2.11 4.26 -12.25
C ALA A 3 1.38 4.80 -11.00
N HIS A 4 0.94 6.05 -11.06
CA HIS A 4 0.12 6.70 -10.03
C HIS A 4 -1.22 7.11 -10.63
N GLY A 5 -2.29 7.11 -9.81
CA GLY A 5 -3.64 7.47 -10.26
C GLY A 5 -4.31 6.42 -11.16
N GLU A 6 -3.72 5.23 -11.27
CA GLU A 6 -4.28 4.13 -12.05
C GLU A 6 -5.42 3.45 -11.29
N ASN A 7 -6.42 2.98 -12.03
CA ASN A 7 -7.54 2.19 -11.53
C ASN A 7 -7.78 0.93 -12.37
N ASP A 8 -7.56 1.00 -13.69
CA ASP A 8 -7.86 -0.07 -14.64
C ASP A 8 -6.65 -0.30 -15.55
N LEU A 9 -5.94 -1.40 -15.34
CA LEU A 9 -4.65 -1.67 -15.98
C LEU A 9 -4.71 -1.77 -17.52
N LEU A 10 -5.90 -1.86 -18.12
CA LEU A 10 -6.07 -1.87 -19.58
C LEU A 10 -6.52 -0.52 -20.15
N LEU A 11 -6.90 0.44 -19.30
CA LEU A 11 -7.33 1.77 -19.70
C LEU A 11 -6.31 2.79 -19.21
N CYS A 12 -5.52 3.34 -20.12
CA CYS A 12 -4.72 4.52 -19.82
C CYS A 12 -5.67 5.72 -19.63
N ASN A 13 -6.19 5.88 -18.42
CA ASN A 13 -7.11 6.96 -18.09
C ASN A 13 -6.36 8.30 -18.09
N ARG A 14 -7.08 9.40 -18.36
CA ARG A 14 -6.51 10.77 -18.48
C ARG A 14 -5.81 11.31 -17.22
N GLY A 15 -5.86 10.58 -16.10
CA GLY A 15 -5.21 10.93 -14.84
C GLY A 15 -3.98 10.06 -14.51
N GLU A 16 -3.64 9.03 -15.29
CA GLU A 16 -2.47 8.20 -14.99
C GLU A 16 -1.18 8.98 -15.26
N VAL A 17 -0.28 9.05 -14.27
CA VAL A 17 1.06 9.61 -14.45
C VAL A 17 2.10 8.52 -14.28
N ARG A 18 2.83 8.24 -15.37
CA ARG A 18 3.98 7.33 -15.38
C ARG A 18 5.26 8.11 -15.21
N MET A 19 6.03 7.75 -14.18
CA MET A 19 7.35 8.34 -13.95
C MET A 19 8.40 7.24 -13.90
N ARG A 20 9.55 7.51 -14.52
CA ARG A 20 10.74 6.67 -14.34
C ARG A 20 11.38 7.03 -13.01
N VAL A 21 11.60 6.04 -12.15
CA VAL A 21 12.33 6.22 -10.89
C VAL A 21 13.77 6.65 -11.20
N THR A 22 14.22 7.70 -10.52
CA THR A 22 15.58 8.24 -10.67
C THR A 22 16.58 7.53 -9.77
N ASP A 23 16.13 7.12 -8.59
CA ASP A 23 16.97 6.45 -7.60
C ASP A 23 16.12 5.57 -6.68
N ALA A 24 16.71 4.50 -6.16
CA ALA A 24 16.07 3.57 -5.24
C ALA A 24 16.99 3.33 -4.03
N VAL A 25 16.53 3.73 -2.85
CA VAL A 25 17.29 3.61 -1.60
C VAL A 25 16.65 2.51 -0.76
N VAL A 26 17.30 1.36 -0.67
CA VAL A 26 16.90 0.24 0.19
C VAL A 26 17.36 0.53 1.62
N HIS A 27 16.58 0.12 2.62
CA HIS A 27 16.96 0.28 4.01
C HIS A 27 18.30 -0.41 4.31
N LEU A 28 19.23 0.31 4.95
CA LEU A 28 20.61 -0.14 5.17
C LEU A 28 20.75 -1.43 5.99
N ARG A 29 19.72 -1.75 6.79
CA ARG A 29 19.66 -2.97 7.61
C ARG A 29 18.64 -3.98 7.07
N TYR A 30 18.33 -3.92 5.78
CA TYR A 30 17.52 -4.95 5.14
C TYR A 30 18.27 -6.28 5.17
N ASP A 31 17.60 -7.32 5.66
CA ASP A 31 18.11 -8.69 5.70
C ASP A 31 17.23 -9.56 4.80
N PRO A 32 17.77 -10.10 3.69
CA PRO A 32 17.00 -10.92 2.74
C PRO A 32 16.61 -12.29 3.30
N ASP A 33 17.33 -12.81 4.30
CA ASP A 33 17.06 -14.12 4.89
C ASP A 33 15.93 -14.03 5.92
N THR A 34 15.90 -12.96 6.71
CA THR A 34 14.87 -12.75 7.74
C THR A 34 13.74 -11.83 7.30
N VAL A 35 13.87 -11.16 6.16
CA VAL A 35 12.93 -10.15 5.63
C VAL A 35 12.72 -8.98 6.63
N VAL A 36 13.74 -8.73 7.46
CA VAL A 36 13.68 -7.63 8.45
C VAL A 36 14.05 -6.33 7.76
N ASN A 37 13.30 -5.26 8.08
CA ASN A 37 13.40 -3.95 7.44
C ASN A 37 13.18 -3.99 5.91
N ASP A 38 12.18 -4.75 5.47
CA ASP A 38 11.74 -4.80 4.06
C ASP A 38 11.04 -3.49 3.66
N VAL A 39 11.83 -2.43 3.51
CA VAL A 39 11.38 -1.10 3.14
C VAL A 39 12.40 -0.39 2.24
N ALA A 40 11.91 0.30 1.22
CA ALA A 40 12.73 1.09 0.31
C ALA A 40 12.03 2.40 -0.08
N MET A 41 12.82 3.43 -0.36
CA MET A 41 12.34 4.72 -0.87
C MET A 41 12.67 4.85 -2.36
N LEU A 42 11.70 5.27 -3.16
CA LEU A 42 11.86 5.50 -4.59
C LEU A 42 11.83 7.01 -4.88
N ARG A 43 12.90 7.54 -5.44
CA ARG A 43 13.01 8.96 -5.78
C ARG A 43 12.44 9.23 -7.18
N LEU A 44 11.41 10.06 -7.23
CA LEU A 44 10.83 10.54 -8.49
C LEU A 44 11.63 11.72 -9.07
N PRO A 45 11.65 11.90 -10.40
CA PRO A 45 12.36 13.01 -11.05
C PRO A 45 11.75 14.38 -10.72
N PHE A 46 10.44 14.41 -10.43
CA PHE A 46 9.70 15.60 -10.02
C PHE A 46 8.73 15.24 -8.88
N ALA A 47 8.38 16.22 -8.06
CA ALA A 47 7.40 16.02 -7.00
C ALA A 47 6.02 15.69 -7.60
N ALA A 48 5.40 14.62 -7.14
CA ALA A 48 4.00 14.34 -7.45
C ALA A 48 3.12 15.43 -6.82
N ARG A 49 2.25 16.04 -7.62
CA ARG A 49 1.31 17.06 -7.14
C ARG A 49 0.02 16.38 -6.73
N PRO A 50 -0.46 16.54 -5.49
CA PRO A 50 -1.72 15.98 -5.09
C PRO A 50 -2.88 16.61 -5.86
N ASP A 51 -3.80 15.79 -6.34
CA ASP A 51 -5.04 16.21 -7.01
C ASP A 51 -6.16 15.18 -6.75
N LEU A 52 -7.29 15.30 -7.46
CA LEU A 52 -8.46 14.42 -7.32
C LEU A 52 -8.18 12.93 -7.62
N GLY A 53 -7.05 12.59 -8.26
CA GLY A 53 -6.62 11.21 -8.52
C GLY A 53 -5.29 10.81 -7.86
N HIS A 54 -4.57 11.76 -7.26
CA HIS A 54 -3.26 11.56 -6.67
C HIS A 54 -3.25 11.98 -5.20
N GLY A 55 -3.54 11.04 -4.29
CA GLY A 55 -3.44 11.25 -2.85
C GLY A 55 -2.05 10.91 -2.30
N VAL A 56 -1.63 11.59 -1.23
CA VAL A 56 -0.43 11.24 -0.45
C VAL A 56 -0.88 10.81 0.94
N ALA A 57 -0.42 9.64 1.39
CA ALA A 57 -0.66 9.16 2.75
C ALA A 57 0.31 9.80 3.73
N CYS A 58 -0.13 9.99 4.98
CA CYS A 58 0.75 10.45 6.06
C CYS A 58 1.68 9.31 6.50
N LEU A 59 2.90 9.66 6.91
CA LEU A 59 3.74 8.74 7.68
C LEU A 59 3.29 8.77 9.15
N PRO A 60 3.33 7.63 9.85
CA PRO A 60 3.04 7.58 11.27
C PRO A 60 4.15 8.27 12.06
N GLN A 61 3.81 8.79 13.24
CA GLN A 61 4.84 9.19 14.19
C GLN A 61 5.62 7.95 14.67
N PRO A 62 6.90 8.10 15.05
CA PRO A 62 7.64 7.00 15.67
C PRO A 62 6.86 6.43 16.86
N HIS A 63 6.67 5.11 16.88
CA HIS A 63 5.91 4.39 17.92
C HIS A 63 4.43 4.80 18.04
N GLN A 64 3.84 5.37 16.99
CA GLN A 64 2.41 5.65 16.96
C GLN A 64 1.61 4.35 17.09
N VAL A 65 0.93 4.19 18.23
CA VAL A 65 0.02 3.08 18.46
C VAL A 65 -1.32 3.40 17.79
N LEU A 66 -1.78 2.49 16.92
CA LEU A 66 -3.13 2.57 16.37
C LEU A 66 -4.14 2.20 17.45
N ALA A 67 -5.20 2.99 17.56
CA ALA A 67 -6.28 2.66 18.49
C ALA A 67 -6.95 1.34 18.07
N PRO A 68 -7.40 0.51 19.02
CA PRO A 68 -8.25 -0.63 18.72
C PRO A 68 -9.46 -0.20 17.88
N HIS A 69 -9.88 -1.09 16.99
CA HIS A 69 -10.95 -0.87 16.01
C HIS A 69 -10.66 0.21 14.96
N THR A 70 -9.39 0.57 14.76
CA THR A 70 -9.00 1.42 13.63
C THR A 70 -9.31 0.68 12.33
N SER A 71 -10.02 1.38 11.43
CA SER A 71 -10.32 0.86 10.10
C SER A 71 -9.12 1.08 9.18
N CYS A 72 -8.61 -0.01 8.63
CA CYS A 72 -7.51 -0.03 7.69
C CYS A 72 -7.94 -0.64 6.37
N VAL A 73 -7.29 -0.25 5.29
CA VAL A 73 -7.53 -0.74 3.94
C VAL A 73 -6.23 -1.16 3.31
N ILE A 74 -6.25 -2.28 2.60
CA ILE A 74 -5.20 -2.67 1.66
C ILE A 74 -5.77 -2.46 0.26
N LEU A 75 -5.01 -1.81 -0.60
CA LEU A 75 -5.39 -1.50 -1.97
C LEU A 75 -4.44 -2.19 -2.94
N GLY A 76 -4.98 -2.79 -4.01
CA GLY A 76 -4.13 -3.33 -5.07
C GLY A 76 -4.87 -4.10 -6.17
N TRP A 77 -4.07 -4.65 -7.08
CA TRP A 77 -4.49 -5.40 -8.27
C TRP A 77 -4.11 -6.88 -8.20
N GLY A 78 -3.80 -7.37 -7.01
CA GLY A 78 -3.38 -8.73 -6.74
C GLY A 78 -4.53 -9.72 -6.90
N LYS A 79 -4.22 -10.98 -6.63
CA LYS A 79 -5.23 -12.05 -6.71
C LYS A 79 -6.34 -11.81 -5.69
N LYS A 80 -7.61 -11.99 -6.08
CA LYS A 80 -8.73 -11.96 -5.11
C LYS A 80 -8.75 -13.19 -4.24
N ARG A 81 -8.30 -14.32 -4.78
CA ARG A 81 -8.24 -15.61 -4.10
C ARG A 81 -6.87 -16.21 -4.35
N ALA A 82 -6.33 -16.93 -3.36
CA ALA A 82 -5.07 -17.65 -3.50
C ALA A 82 -5.06 -18.64 -4.69
N THR A 83 -6.24 -19.13 -5.09
CA THR A 83 -6.43 -20.04 -6.23
C THR A 83 -6.41 -19.35 -7.59
N ASP A 84 -6.49 -18.02 -7.65
CA ASP A 84 -6.53 -17.30 -8.92
C ASP A 84 -5.15 -17.39 -9.60
N VAL A 85 -5.15 -17.57 -10.92
CA VAL A 85 -3.92 -17.68 -11.70
C VAL A 85 -3.26 -16.30 -11.87
N HIS A 86 -4.09 -15.26 -12.07
CA HIS A 86 -3.66 -13.89 -12.33
C HIS A 86 -4.31 -12.92 -11.34
N GLY A 87 -3.70 -11.73 -11.20
CA GLY A 87 -4.28 -10.61 -10.46
C GLY A 87 -5.51 -10.01 -11.14
N THR A 88 -6.05 -8.95 -10.56
CA THR A 88 -7.24 -8.26 -11.05
C THR A 88 -6.88 -7.12 -11.98
N ARG A 89 -7.77 -6.86 -12.93
CA ARG A 89 -7.64 -5.72 -13.84
C ARG A 89 -7.96 -4.38 -13.18
N VAL A 90 -8.96 -4.38 -12.31
CA VAL A 90 -9.48 -3.19 -11.63
C VAL A 90 -8.94 -3.17 -10.21
N LEU A 91 -8.65 -1.98 -9.69
CA LEU A 91 -8.19 -1.79 -8.32
C LEU A 91 -9.26 -2.29 -7.35
N HIS A 92 -8.84 -3.03 -6.33
CA HIS A 92 -9.73 -3.49 -5.28
C HIS A 92 -9.22 -3.09 -3.91
N GLU A 93 -10.18 -2.89 -3.00
CA GLU A 93 -9.92 -2.63 -1.60
C GLU A 93 -10.33 -3.82 -0.73
N ALA A 94 -9.50 -4.13 0.26
CA ALA A 94 -9.83 -5.05 1.34
C ALA A 94 -9.81 -4.28 2.66
N GLN A 95 -10.96 -4.20 3.32
CA GLN A 95 -11.11 -3.51 4.60
C GLN A 95 -10.83 -4.46 5.77
N TYR A 96 -10.02 -3.98 6.72
CA TYR A 96 -9.67 -4.67 7.95
C TYR A 96 -9.94 -3.75 9.16
N ALA A 97 -10.33 -4.34 10.27
CA ALA A 97 -10.38 -3.64 11.55
C ALA A 97 -9.31 -4.26 12.46
N ILE A 98 -8.37 -3.43 12.93
CA ILE A 98 -7.36 -3.88 13.90
C ILE A 98 -8.07 -4.16 15.22
N THR A 99 -8.01 -5.38 15.72
CA THR A 99 -8.50 -5.73 17.08
C THR A 99 -7.34 -5.69 18.07
N ASP A 100 -7.63 -5.67 19.38
CA ASP A 100 -6.63 -5.60 20.46
C ASP A 100 -5.50 -6.65 20.34
N ASP A 101 -5.80 -7.82 19.77
CA ASP A 101 -4.87 -8.95 19.63
C ASP A 101 -4.13 -9.00 18.28
N MET A 102 -4.26 -7.98 17.42
CA MET A 102 -3.67 -7.99 16.07
C MET A 102 -2.40 -7.14 16.00
N VAL A 103 -1.25 -7.81 15.85
CA VAL A 103 0.01 -7.21 15.40
C VAL A 103 0.14 -7.25 13.87
N CYS A 104 -0.64 -8.11 13.21
CA CYS A 104 -0.66 -8.30 11.76
C CYS A 104 -2.05 -8.00 11.17
N ALA A 105 -2.12 -7.36 10.01
CA ALA A 105 -3.37 -7.15 9.29
C ALA A 105 -3.81 -8.43 8.59
N GLY A 106 -4.67 -9.22 9.24
CA GLY A 106 -5.26 -10.42 8.64
C GLY A 106 -6.27 -11.07 9.57
N ARG A 107 -7.42 -11.50 9.04
CA ARG A 107 -8.42 -12.27 9.80
C ARG A 107 -8.79 -13.52 9.00
N GLY A 108 -8.14 -14.64 9.29
CA GLY A 108 -8.39 -15.93 8.62
C GLY A 108 -7.94 -15.93 7.15
N ARG A 109 -8.82 -16.31 6.22
CA ARG A 109 -8.53 -16.40 4.76
C ARG A 109 -8.58 -15.06 4.00
N ARG A 110 -8.67 -13.94 4.71
CA ARG A 110 -8.56 -12.59 4.15
C ARG A 110 -7.22 -12.03 4.61
N ASP A 111 -6.24 -12.19 3.74
CA ASP A 111 -4.88 -11.66 3.84
C ASP A 111 -4.54 -11.13 2.44
N SER A 112 -3.53 -10.27 2.34
CA SER A 112 -2.93 -9.88 1.07
C SER A 112 -2.50 -11.13 0.30
N CYS A 113 -3.24 -11.47 -0.76
CA CYS A 113 -2.90 -12.61 -1.61
C CYS A 113 -1.78 -12.22 -2.59
N ALA A 114 -1.06 -13.22 -3.09
CA ALA A 114 0.04 -13.02 -4.04
C ALA A 114 -0.37 -12.12 -5.22
N GLY A 115 0.42 -11.09 -5.50
CA GLY A 115 0.22 -10.17 -6.63
C GLY A 115 0.40 -8.69 -6.33
N ASP A 116 0.33 -8.27 -5.06
CA ASP A 116 0.59 -6.88 -4.60
C ASP A 116 1.67 -6.81 -3.50
N SER A 117 2.77 -7.58 -3.63
CA SER A 117 3.89 -7.45 -2.69
C SER A 117 4.39 -6.01 -2.68
N GLY A 118 4.28 -5.33 -1.52
CA GLY A 118 4.61 -3.91 -1.34
C GLY A 118 3.42 -2.94 -1.44
N GLY A 119 2.18 -3.42 -1.56
CA GLY A 119 0.97 -2.59 -1.50
C GLY A 119 0.78 -1.93 -0.12
N PRO A 120 0.26 -0.69 -0.05
CA PRO A 120 0.18 0.04 1.21
C PRO A 120 -0.95 -0.48 2.11
N LEU A 121 -0.65 -0.70 3.38
CA LEU A 121 -1.66 -0.79 4.44
C LEU A 121 -1.97 0.63 4.94
N LEU A 122 -3.17 1.13 4.62
CA LEU A 122 -3.59 2.49 4.96
C LEU A 122 -4.61 2.45 6.10
N CYS A 123 -4.30 3.06 7.23
CA CYS A 123 -5.20 3.14 8.38
C CYS A 123 -5.78 4.55 8.53
N ARG A 124 -7.09 4.64 8.79
CA ARG A 124 -7.78 5.93 8.93
C ARG A 124 -7.91 6.32 10.40
N ASP A 125 -7.34 7.45 10.78
CA ASP A 125 -7.47 7.99 12.13
C ASP A 125 -8.83 8.68 12.38
N ARG A 126 -9.05 9.12 13.63
CA ARG A 126 -10.26 9.88 14.02
C ARG A 126 -10.37 11.25 13.33
N SER A 127 -9.27 11.76 12.77
CA SER A 127 -9.22 13.01 12.00
C SER A 127 -9.44 12.79 10.50
N MET A 128 -9.90 11.60 10.09
CA MET A 128 -10.19 11.23 8.70
C MET A 128 -8.97 11.26 7.77
N ARG A 129 -7.76 11.15 8.33
CA ARG A 129 -6.51 11.06 7.56
C ARG A 129 -6.04 9.62 7.45
N TYR A 130 -5.46 9.27 6.30
CA TYR A 130 -4.87 7.95 6.05
C TYR A 130 -3.38 7.96 6.38
N TYR A 131 -2.94 6.98 7.16
CA TYR A 131 -1.54 6.76 7.51
C TYR A 131 -1.06 5.44 6.93
N LEU A 132 0.14 5.45 6.37
CA LEU A 132 0.81 4.23 5.98
C LEU A 132 1.25 3.48 7.24
N GLN A 133 0.99 2.18 7.28
CA GLN A 133 1.61 1.26 8.23
C GLN A 133 2.71 0.49 7.49
N VAL A 134 3.91 0.56 8.05
CA VAL A 134 5.15 -0.06 7.55
C VAL A 134 5.73 -0.94 8.64
#